data_AF-L7LGJ0-F1
#
_entry.id   AF-L7LGJ0-F1
#
_cell.length_a   1.000
_cell.length_b   1.000
_cell.length_c   1.000
_cell.angle_alpha   90.00
_cell.angle_beta   90.00
_cell.angle_gamma   90.00
#
_symmetry.space_group_name_H-M   'P 1'
#
loop_
_entity.id
_entity.type
_entity.pdbx_description
1 polymer ?
#
loop_
_entity_poly.entity_id
_entity_poly.type
_entity_poly.pdbx_seq_one_letter_code
_entity_poly.pdbx_strand_id
1 'polypeptide(L)'
;MTSIQVADEVFVAAAPSLAGAVVGDRARWRQWWPDLRLTVVEDRGDQGVRWTVAGPVEGTMEIWCEPCMDGFILHYYLHAEPSRPLPDGARERMDAVAELNRRRRIAGKEMSFHVKALLEGDREAGAPAASAAAGA
;
A
#
# COMPACT_ATOMS: atom_id res chain seq x y z
N MET A 1 19.86 5.66 -13.18
CA MET A 1 19.20 5.44 -11.88
C MET A 1 18.28 4.24 -12.04
N THR A 2 18.37 3.23 -11.17
CA THR A 2 17.55 1.98 -11.22
C THR A 2 16.39 1.98 -10.24
N SER A 3 16.22 3.10 -9.53
CA SER A 3 15.27 3.26 -8.45
C SER A 3 13.83 3.07 -8.89
N ILE A 4 13.11 2.26 -8.12
CA ILE A 4 11.68 2.02 -8.24
C ILE A 4 10.97 2.92 -7.23
N GLN A 5 10.16 3.83 -7.75
CA GLN A 5 9.37 4.78 -6.97
C GLN A 5 7.89 4.59 -7.27
N VAL A 6 7.11 4.31 -6.23
CA VAL A 6 5.65 4.32 -6.29
C VAL A 6 5.14 5.33 -5.27
N ALA A 7 4.26 6.20 -5.74
CA ALA A 7 3.40 7.04 -4.94
C ALA A 7 2.00 6.94 -5.55
N ASP A 8 1.02 6.56 -4.73
CA ASP A 8 -0.39 6.53 -5.11
C ASP A 8 -1.24 6.92 -3.91
N GLU A 9 -2.44 7.43 -4.19
CA GLU A 9 -3.40 7.81 -3.16
C GLU A 9 -4.80 7.36 -3.56
N VAL A 10 -5.62 7.05 -2.55
CA VAL A 10 -7.05 6.81 -2.74
C VAL A 10 -7.82 7.31 -1.54
N PHE A 11 -8.97 7.93 -1.78
CA PHE A 11 -9.92 8.24 -0.73
C PHE A 11 -10.72 6.99 -0.34
N VAL A 12 -10.77 6.73 0.97
CA VAL A 12 -11.58 5.68 1.58
C VAL A 12 -12.68 6.34 2.42
N ALA A 13 -13.93 6.12 2.02
CA ALA A 13 -15.12 6.62 2.68
C ALA A 13 -15.50 5.75 3.90
N ALA A 14 -14.60 5.70 4.88
CA ALA A 14 -14.80 5.04 6.16
C ALA A 14 -14.08 5.80 7.28
N ALA A 15 -14.55 5.68 8.52
CA ALA A 15 -13.95 6.34 9.66
C ALA A 15 -12.44 6.01 9.76
N PRO A 16 -11.55 7.01 9.94
CA PRO A 16 -10.10 6.79 10.04
C PRO A 16 -9.70 5.76 11.10
N SER A 17 -10.47 5.67 12.19
CA SER A 17 -10.25 4.71 13.28
C SER A 17 -10.48 3.24 12.89
N LEU A 18 -10.98 2.96 11.69
CA LEU A 18 -11.12 1.61 11.15
C LEU A 18 -9.89 1.17 10.34
N ALA A 19 -9.02 2.11 9.96
CA ALA A 19 -7.89 1.84 9.08
C ALA A 19 -6.93 0.81 9.68
N GLY A 20 -6.55 0.98 10.95
CA GLY A 20 -5.53 0.16 11.61
C GLY A 20 -5.84 -1.34 11.56
N ALA A 21 -7.10 -1.72 11.76
CA ALA A 21 -7.56 -3.11 11.73
C ALA A 21 -7.38 -3.80 10.36
N VAL A 22 -7.35 -3.02 9.28
CA VAL A 22 -7.17 -3.54 7.91
C VAL A 22 -5.73 -3.39 7.45
N VAL A 23 -5.14 -2.20 7.57
CA VAL A 23 -3.78 -1.92 7.07
C VAL A 23 -2.70 -2.56 7.94
N GLY A 24 -2.99 -2.82 9.22
CA GLY A 24 -2.08 -3.50 10.16
C GLY A 24 -2.11 -5.03 10.09
N ASP A 25 -3.02 -5.62 9.31
CA ASP A 25 -3.18 -7.07 9.28
C ASP A 25 -2.08 -7.77 8.46
N ARG A 26 -1.20 -8.47 9.19
CA ARG A 26 -0.10 -9.26 8.63
C ARG A 26 -0.55 -10.37 7.69
N ALA A 27 -1.76 -10.90 7.81
CA ALA A 27 -2.29 -11.90 6.87
C ALA A 27 -2.58 -11.24 5.51
N ARG A 28 -3.12 -10.02 5.50
CA ARG A 28 -3.37 -9.25 4.27
C ARG A 28 -2.06 -8.82 3.60
N TRP A 29 -1.03 -8.47 4.37
CA TRP A 29 0.28 -8.13 3.80
C TRP A 29 0.84 -9.25 2.92
N ARG A 30 0.71 -10.51 3.37
CA ARG A 30 1.15 -11.69 2.62
C ARG A 30 0.29 -11.96 1.37
N GLN A 31 -0.95 -11.48 1.35
CA GLN A 31 -1.83 -11.58 0.18
C GLN A 31 -1.53 -10.49 -0.84
N TRP A 32 -1.34 -9.25 -0.39
CA TRP A 32 -1.06 -8.10 -1.26
C TRP A 32 0.35 -8.14 -1.86
N TRP A 33 1.34 -8.59 -1.09
CA TRP A 33 2.74 -8.61 -1.51
C TRP A 33 3.39 -9.96 -1.21
N PRO A 34 2.93 -11.06 -1.85
CA PRO A 34 3.38 -12.41 -1.54
C PRO A 34 4.86 -12.66 -1.82
N ASP A 35 5.47 -11.85 -2.69
CA ASP A 35 6.89 -11.94 -3.05
C ASP A 35 7.80 -11.03 -2.20
N LEU A 36 7.22 -10.19 -1.33
CA LEU A 36 7.97 -9.30 -0.45
C LEU A 36 8.07 -9.88 0.97
N ARG A 37 9.21 -9.63 1.60
CA ARG A 37 9.40 -9.78 3.04
C ARG A 37 9.36 -8.40 3.67
N LEU A 38 8.40 -8.19 4.56
CA LEU A 38 8.18 -6.91 5.24
C LEU A 38 8.65 -7.00 6.68
N THR A 39 9.49 -6.05 7.10
CA THR A 39 9.87 -5.88 8.50
C THR A 39 9.34 -4.55 8.97
N VAL A 40 8.49 -4.55 10.01
CA VAL A 40 7.90 -3.32 10.55
C VAL A 40 9.01 -2.47 11.15
N VAL A 41 9.10 -1.23 10.69
CA VAL A 41 9.95 -0.18 11.26
C VAL A 41 9.16 0.65 12.24
N GLU A 42 7.91 0.97 11.88
CA GLU A 42 7.03 1.80 12.70
C GLU A 42 5.58 1.35 12.47
N ASP A 43 4.84 1.16 13.56
CA ASP A 43 3.40 0.88 13.56
C ASP A 43 2.71 2.06 14.24
N ARG A 44 1.91 2.82 13.49
CA ARG A 44 1.23 4.03 13.95
C ARG A 44 -0.27 3.79 14.15
N GLY A 45 -0.69 2.53 14.28
CA GLY A 45 -2.10 2.15 14.42
C GLY A 45 -2.93 2.65 13.24
N ASP A 46 -3.93 3.46 13.51
CA ASP A 46 -4.86 3.99 12.50
C ASP A 46 -4.21 4.94 11.49
N GLN A 47 -3.03 5.48 11.79
CA GLN A 47 -2.28 6.32 10.86
C GLN A 47 -1.45 5.50 9.87
N GLY A 48 -1.41 4.18 9.98
CA GLY A 48 -0.72 3.27 9.07
C GLY A 48 0.64 2.78 9.57
N VAL A 49 1.44 2.21 8.68
CA VAL A 49 2.61 1.40 9.03
C VAL A 49 3.75 1.65 8.04
N ARG A 50 4.99 1.60 8.53
CA ARG A 50 6.21 1.70 7.73
C ARG A 50 7.01 0.41 7.82
N TRP A 51 7.60 0.00 6.71
CA TRP A 51 8.41 -1.21 6.61
C TRP A 51 9.75 -0.95 5.93
N THR A 52 10.75 -1.76 6.28
CA THR A 52 11.76 -2.16 5.32
C THR A 52 11.23 -3.32 4.48
N VAL A 53 11.58 -3.31 3.20
CA VAL A 53 11.19 -4.35 2.24
C VAL A 53 12.40 -5.10 1.73
N ALA A 54 12.25 -6.41 1.56
CA ALA A 54 13.23 -7.25 0.90
C ALA A 54 12.51 -8.28 0.00
N GLY A 55 13.24 -8.96 -0.88
CA GLY A 55 12.67 -9.85 -1.88
C GLY A 55 13.25 -9.53 -3.26
N PRO A 56 12.44 -9.40 -4.31
CA PRO A 56 12.91 -8.92 -5.62
C PRO A 56 13.34 -7.44 -5.66
N VAL A 57 12.95 -6.68 -4.64
CA VAL A 57 13.38 -5.30 -4.41
C VAL A 57 13.78 -5.13 -2.95
N GLU A 58 14.64 -4.16 -2.67
CA GLU A 58 15.11 -3.81 -1.32
C GLU A 58 14.98 -2.30 -1.08
N GLY A 59 14.43 -1.89 0.06
CA GLY A 59 14.18 -0.48 0.37
C GLY A 59 13.16 -0.25 1.47
N THR A 60 12.34 0.79 1.33
CA THR A 60 11.31 1.18 2.30
C THR A 60 9.93 1.28 1.66
N MET A 61 8.89 0.96 2.43
CA MET A 61 7.50 1.05 2.01
C MET A 61 6.64 1.61 3.14
N GLU A 62 5.59 2.32 2.81
CA GLU A 62 4.71 2.98 3.77
C GLU A 62 3.26 2.96 3.31
N ILE A 63 2.37 2.68 4.27
CA ILE A 63 0.99 3.13 4.22
C ILE A 63 0.86 4.25 5.24
N TRP A 64 0.33 5.40 4.81
CA TRP A 64 -0.08 6.49 5.69
C TRP A 64 -1.56 6.78 5.48
N CYS A 65 -2.33 6.74 6.56
CA CYS A 65 -3.75 7.06 6.55
C CYS A 65 -3.95 8.45 7.16
N GLU A 66 -4.31 9.40 6.31
CA GLU A 66 -4.53 10.80 6.67
C GLU A 66 -6.03 11.08 6.80
N PRO A 67 -6.54 11.45 8.00
CA PRO A 67 -7.93 11.86 8.15
C PRO A 67 -8.30 12.99 7.19
N CYS A 68 -9.39 12.83 6.45
CA CYS A 68 -9.84 13.81 5.46
C CYS A 68 -11.37 13.75 5.34
N MET A 69 -12.05 14.88 5.62
CA MET A 69 -13.52 14.94 5.67
C MET A 69 -14.09 13.89 6.66
N ASP A 70 -15.11 13.13 6.25
CA ASP A 70 -15.69 12.02 7.00
C ASP A 70 -14.97 10.68 6.76
N GLY A 71 -13.90 10.67 5.96
CA GLY A 71 -13.08 9.50 5.63
C GLY A 71 -11.59 9.73 5.85
N PHE A 72 -10.76 9.05 5.06
CA PHE A 72 -9.32 9.27 5.02
C PHE A 72 -8.72 9.05 3.64
N ILE A 73 -7.57 9.68 3.41
CA ILE A 73 -6.71 9.39 2.26
C ILE A 73 -5.73 8.30 2.67
N LEU A 74 -5.72 7.19 1.92
CA LEU A 74 -4.70 6.16 2.02
C LEU A 74 -3.58 6.49 1.04
N HIS A 75 -2.47 6.95 1.59
CA HIS A 75 -1.22 7.15 0.87
C HIS A 75 -0.42 5.86 0.85
N TYR A 76 0.09 5.48 -0.32
CA TYR A 76 0.98 4.34 -0.49
C TYR A 76 2.28 4.77 -1.15
N TYR A 77 3.39 4.51 -0.46
CA TYR A 77 4.73 4.81 -0.94
C TYR A 77 5.61 3.57 -0.98
N LEU A 78 6.40 3.43 -2.04
CA LEU A 78 7.50 2.48 -2.14
C LEU A 78 8.71 3.19 -2.74
N HIS A 79 9.83 3.09 -2.03
CA HIS A 79 11.15 3.51 -2.51
C HIS A 79 12.08 2.31 -2.41
N ALA A 80 12.51 1.75 -3.53
CA ALA A 80 13.35 0.56 -3.52
C ALA A 80 14.27 0.44 -4.74
N GLU A 81 15.28 -0.42 -4.62
CA GLU A 81 16.16 -0.83 -5.71
C GLU A 81 15.93 -2.32 -6.05
N PRO A 82 16.14 -2.74 -7.31
CA PRO A 82 16.17 -4.16 -7.65
C PRO A 82 17.28 -4.89 -6.87
N SER A 83 16.94 -6.02 -6.24
CA SER A 83 17.90 -6.81 -5.47
C SER A 83 18.66 -7.84 -6.30
N ARG A 84 18.14 -8.16 -7.49
CA ARG A 84 18.73 -9.13 -8.42
C ARG A 84 19.57 -8.42 -9.48
N PRO A 85 20.62 -9.08 -9.99
CA PRO A 85 21.36 -8.58 -11.14
C PRO A 85 20.42 -8.26 -12.31
N LEU A 86 20.58 -7.06 -12.86
CA LEU A 86 19.86 -6.64 -14.05
C LEU A 86 20.65 -7.02 -15.31
N PRO A 87 19.99 -7.17 -16.47
CA PRO A 87 20.66 -7.44 -17.74
C PRO A 87 21.78 -6.44 -18.05
N ASP A 88 22.84 -6.90 -18.73
CA ASP A 88 23.97 -6.06 -19.09
C ASP A 88 23.60 -5.01 -20.16
N GLY A 89 22.75 -5.40 -21.11
CA GLY A 89 22.25 -4.53 -22.17
C GLY A 89 21.45 -3.35 -21.62
N ALA A 90 21.81 -2.13 -22.02
CA ALA A 90 21.17 -0.92 -21.49
C ALA A 90 19.64 -0.91 -21.70
N ARG A 91 19.16 -1.34 -22.87
CA ARG A 91 17.73 -1.40 -23.17
C ARG A 91 17.00 -2.43 -22.32
N GLU A 92 17.52 -3.64 -22.26
CA GLU A 92 16.96 -4.75 -21.48
C GLU A 92 16.92 -4.42 -19.98
N ARG A 93 17.96 -3.74 -19.48
CA ARG A 93 18.02 -3.22 -18.11
C ARG A 93 16.88 -2.24 -17.83
N MET A 94 16.65 -1.28 -18.74
CA MET A 94 15.57 -0.30 -18.60
C MET A 94 14.19 -0.97 -18.64
N ASP A 95 13.99 -1.91 -19.57
CA ASP A 95 12.72 -2.64 -19.69
C ASP A 95 12.45 -3.51 -18.45
N ALA A 96 13.49 -4.15 -17.88
CA ALA A 96 13.38 -4.91 -16.64
C ALA A 96 13.00 -4.03 -15.43
N VAL A 97 13.62 -2.86 -15.29
CA VAL A 97 13.27 -1.90 -14.22
C VAL A 97 11.85 -1.36 -14.39
N ALA A 98 11.46 -1.03 -15.63
CA ALA A 98 10.10 -0.56 -15.92
C ALA A 98 9.04 -1.60 -15.58
N GLU A 99 9.29 -2.87 -15.92
CA GLU A 99 8.38 -3.97 -15.58
C GLU A 99 8.29 -4.20 -14.07
N LEU A 100 9.41 -4.15 -13.34
CA LEU A 100 9.40 -4.21 -11.88
C LEU A 100 8.57 -3.06 -11.28
N ASN A 101 8.78 -1.82 -11.75
CA ASN A 101 8.01 -0.68 -11.29
C ASN A 101 6.51 -0.85 -11.57
N ARG A 102 6.14 -1.27 -12.79
CA ARG A 102 4.75 -1.54 -13.17
C ARG A 102 4.09 -2.55 -12.24
N ARG A 103 4.76 -3.66 -11.92
CA ARG A 103 4.24 -4.66 -10.97
C ARG A 103 4.00 -4.07 -9.58
N ARG A 104 4.91 -3.23 -9.08
CA ARG A 104 4.76 -2.58 -7.77
C ARG A 104 3.62 -1.57 -7.74
N ARG A 105 3.40 -0.81 -8.83
CA ARG A 105 2.25 0.08 -8.96
C ARG A 105 0.93 -0.68 -8.96
N ILE A 106 0.85 -1.79 -9.69
CA ILE A 106 -0.37 -2.62 -9.74
C ILE A 106 -0.67 -3.22 -8.36
N ALA A 107 0.32 -3.84 -7.71
CA ALA A 107 0.13 -4.41 -6.38
C ALA A 107 -0.31 -3.36 -5.35
N GLY A 108 0.26 -2.15 -5.41
CA GLY A 108 -0.19 -1.02 -4.59
C GLY A 108 -1.65 -0.63 -4.85
N LYS A 109 -2.09 -0.66 -6.12
CA LYS A 109 -3.48 -0.35 -6.48
C LYS A 109 -4.46 -1.43 -6.06
N GLU A 110 -4.09 -2.70 -6.24
CA GLU A 110 -4.89 -3.85 -5.80
C GLU A 110 -5.06 -3.82 -4.28
N MET A 111 -4.00 -3.53 -3.53
CA MET A 111 -4.06 -3.34 -2.08
C MET A 111 -5.03 -2.20 -1.72
N SER A 112 -4.85 -1.01 -2.29
CA SER A 112 -5.65 0.16 -1.90
C SER A 112 -7.14 0.00 -2.25
N PHE A 113 -7.45 -0.67 -3.37
CA PHE A 113 -8.82 -1.04 -3.72
C PHE A 113 -9.39 -2.14 -2.83
N HIS A 114 -8.58 -3.11 -2.40
CA HIS A 114 -9.04 -4.11 -1.44
C HIS A 114 -9.35 -3.46 -0.08
N VAL A 115 -8.51 -2.54 0.41
CA VAL A 115 -8.80 -1.78 1.64
C VAL A 115 -10.11 -1.00 1.49
N LYS A 116 -10.28 -0.29 0.37
CA LYS A 116 -11.51 0.47 0.07
C LYS A 116 -12.74 -0.42 0.08
N ALA A 117 -12.68 -1.57 -0.60
CA ALA A 117 -13.80 -2.52 -0.68
C ALA A 117 -14.17 -3.08 0.71
N LEU A 118 -13.18 -3.42 1.54
CA LEU A 118 -13.43 -3.94 2.89
C LEU A 118 -14.07 -2.91 3.82
N LEU A 119 -13.63 -1.65 3.74
CA LEU A 119 -14.03 -0.61 4.69
C LEU A 119 -15.29 0.13 4.27
N GLU A 120 -15.52 0.32 2.96
CA GLU A 120 -16.74 0.96 2.48
C GLU A 120 -17.92 0.00 2.41
N GLY A 121 -17.67 -1.31 2.28
CA GLY A 121 -18.70 -2.33 2.15
C GLY A 121 -19.68 -2.02 1.02
N ASP A 122 -20.98 -2.22 1.28
CA ASP A 122 -22.06 -2.00 0.32
C ASP A 122 -22.59 -0.55 0.33
N ARG A 123 -21.81 0.42 0.81
CA ARG A 123 -22.21 1.83 0.88
C ARG A 123 -22.57 2.36 -0.51
N GLU A 124 -23.75 2.97 -0.65
CA GLU A 124 -24.17 3.64 -1.88
C GLU A 124 -23.26 4.83 -2.21
N ALA A 125 -23.00 5.08 -3.50
CA ALA A 125 -22.20 6.23 -3.92
C ALA A 125 -22.87 7.55 -3.46
N GLY A 126 -22.11 8.41 -2.77
CA GLY A 126 -22.60 9.68 -2.24
C GLY A 126 -23.20 9.61 -0.83
N ALA A 127 -23.43 8.41 -0.28
CA ALA A 127 -23.79 8.26 1.13
C ALA A 127 -22.59 8.58 2.06
N PRO A 128 -22.83 9.00 3.32
CA PRO A 128 -21.77 9.28 4.30
C PRO A 128 -20.81 8.12 4.48
N ALA A 129 -19.56 8.43 4.86
CA ALA A 129 -18.54 7.42 5.14
C ALA A 129 -19.01 6.39 6.19
N ALA A 130 -18.56 5.15 6.02
CA ALA A 130 -18.85 4.06 6.95
C ALA A 130 -18.34 4.41 8.35
N SER A 131 -19.25 4.54 9.30
CA SER A 131 -18.90 4.84 10.70
C SER A 131 -18.29 3.62 11.38
N ALA A 132 -17.32 3.83 12.28
CA ALA A 132 -17.00 2.83 13.29
C ALA A 132 -18.24 2.72 14.19
N ALA A 133 -19.06 1.68 14.04
CA ALA A 133 -20.26 1.54 14.86
C ALA A 133 -19.90 1.74 16.34
N ALA A 134 -20.66 2.59 17.05
CA ALA A 134 -20.51 2.74 18.49
C ALA A 134 -20.82 1.37 19.10
N GLY A 135 -19.80 0.69 19.62
CA GLY A 135 -19.99 -0.57 20.32
C GLY A 135 -21.05 -0.41 21.41
N ALA A 136 -22.11 -1.20 21.31
CA ALA A 136 -23.04 -1.45 22.41
C ALA A 136 -22.56 -2.67 23.20
#